data_AF-A0A925XP96-F1
#
_entry.id   AF-A0A925XP96-F1
#
_cell.length_a   1.000
_cell.length_b   1.000
_cell.length_c   1.000
_cell.angle_alpha   90.00
_cell.angle_beta   90.00
_cell.angle_gamma   90.00
#
_symmetry.space_group_name_H-M   'P 1'
#
loop_
_entity.id
_entity.type
_entity.pdbx_description
1 polymer ?
#
loop_
_entity_poly.entity_id
_entity_poly.type
_entity_poly.pdbx_seq_one_letter_code
_entity_poly.pdbx_strand_id
1 'polypeptide(L)'
;MSRIPLLRLTNSGLYCEQGGFHVDPWSPSACAVVTHAHGDHAVKGSRKYLTAESGRLILQHRMGPRAEIEGLPFGQTLDLNGVKVSLHPAGHILGSSQVRVEYRDEVWVVSGDYKVAPDATCAAFEPVKCHTFITESTFAHPYYHWEPQAET
;
A
#
# COMPACT_ATOMS: atom_id res chain seq x y z
N MET A 1 12.75 19.91 -19.69
CA MET A 1 11.68 18.90 -19.79
C MET A 1 11.24 18.56 -18.38
N SER A 2 9.94 18.60 -18.08
CA SER A 2 9.42 18.17 -16.77
C SER A 2 9.75 16.69 -16.57
N ARG A 3 10.39 16.34 -15.46
CA ARG A 3 10.62 14.94 -15.07
C ARG A 3 9.25 14.29 -14.86
N ILE A 4 9.04 13.10 -15.43
CA ILE A 4 7.82 12.33 -15.19
C ILE A 4 7.85 11.88 -13.71
N PRO A 5 6.79 12.12 -12.91
CA PRO A 5 6.75 11.70 -11.52
C PRO A 5 6.75 10.17 -11.42
N LEU A 6 7.35 9.63 -10.34
CA LEU A 6 7.45 8.18 -10.12
C LEU A 6 6.07 7.52 -10.01
N LEU A 7 5.14 8.18 -9.32
CA LEU A 7 3.72 7.81 -9.28
C LEU A 7 2.87 8.95 -9.83
N ARG A 8 1.96 8.63 -10.74
CA ARG A 8 1.00 9.57 -11.32
C ARG A 8 -0.42 9.13 -11.01
N LEU A 9 -1.27 10.09 -10.64
CA LEU A 9 -2.70 9.83 -10.55
C LEU A 9 -3.31 9.65 -11.94
N THR A 10 -4.10 8.59 -12.10
CA THR A 10 -4.86 8.28 -13.31
C THR A 10 -6.32 8.07 -12.96
N ASN A 11 -7.19 7.88 -13.96
CA ASN A 11 -8.58 7.49 -13.73
C ASN A 11 -8.73 6.10 -13.10
N SER A 12 -7.65 5.32 -13.00
CA SER A 12 -7.59 3.99 -12.39
C SER A 12 -6.79 3.97 -11.09
N GLY A 13 -6.40 5.12 -10.53
CA GLY A 13 -5.61 5.24 -9.30
C GLY A 13 -4.15 5.64 -9.53
N LEU A 14 -3.30 5.42 -8.52
CA LEU A 14 -1.88 5.76 -8.55
C LEU A 14 -1.10 4.77 -9.40
N TYR A 15 -0.50 5.25 -10.48
CA TYR A 15 0.20 4.43 -11.47
C TYR A 15 1.70 4.68 -11.50
N CYS A 16 2.49 3.61 -11.43
CA CYS A 16 3.92 3.61 -11.71
C CYS A 16 4.15 3.15 -13.16
N GLU A 17 4.42 4.09 -14.06
CA GLU A 17 4.61 3.78 -15.49
C GLU A 17 5.84 2.91 -15.74
N GLN A 18 6.98 3.28 -15.13
CA GLN A 18 8.23 2.51 -15.24
C GLN A 18 8.09 1.09 -14.68
N GLY A 19 7.35 0.93 -13.57
CA GLY A 19 7.15 -0.36 -12.93
C GLY A 19 6.02 -1.19 -13.55
N GLY A 20 5.10 -0.57 -14.28
CA GLY A 20 3.95 -1.23 -14.89
C GLY A 20 2.88 -1.69 -13.90
N PHE A 21 2.76 -1.06 -12.72
CA PHE A 21 1.82 -1.44 -11.67
C PHE A 21 1.03 -0.24 -11.15
N HIS A 22 -0.12 -0.51 -10.52
CA HIS A 22 -0.88 0.47 -9.75
C HIS A 22 -0.78 0.18 -8.26
N VAL A 23 -0.80 1.22 -7.43
CA VAL A 23 -1.05 1.12 -5.99
C VAL A 23 -2.53 1.38 -5.73
N ASP A 24 -3.21 0.44 -5.06
CA ASP A 24 -4.64 0.49 -4.73
C ASP A 24 -5.53 0.98 -5.90
N PRO A 25 -5.53 0.25 -7.04
CA PRO A 25 -6.24 0.71 -8.23
C PRO A 25 -7.75 0.69 -8.05
N TRP A 26 -8.42 1.70 -8.62
CA TRP A 26 -9.89 1.85 -8.59
C TRP A 26 -10.60 0.95 -9.61
N SER A 27 -9.86 0.28 -10.48
CA SER A 27 -10.35 -0.63 -11.52
C SER A 27 -9.35 -1.77 -11.76
N PRO A 28 -9.75 -2.91 -12.37
CA PRO A 28 -8.82 -3.98 -12.73
C PRO A 28 -7.56 -3.47 -13.43
N SER A 29 -6.39 -3.96 -13.01
CA SER A 29 -5.09 -3.55 -13.55
C SER A 29 -4.20 -4.74 -13.93
N ALA A 30 -3.09 -4.46 -14.60
CA ALA A 30 -2.09 -5.48 -14.93
C ALA A 30 -1.44 -6.09 -13.67
N CYS A 31 -1.04 -5.22 -12.73
CA CYS A 31 -0.45 -5.57 -11.45
C CYS A 31 -0.94 -4.57 -10.41
N ALA A 32 -1.64 -5.07 -9.40
CA ALA A 32 -2.16 -4.28 -8.29
C ALA A 32 -1.28 -4.50 -7.06
N VAL A 33 -0.56 -3.47 -6.61
CA VAL A 33 0.07 -3.45 -5.30
C VAL A 33 -0.97 -2.93 -4.32
N VAL A 34 -1.40 -3.80 -3.41
CA VAL A 34 -2.53 -3.54 -2.52
C VAL A 34 -2.02 -3.31 -1.10
N THR A 35 -2.26 -2.13 -0.57
CA THR A 35 -1.85 -1.72 0.79
C THR A 35 -2.52 -2.60 1.84
N HIS A 36 -3.82 -2.87 1.69
CA HIS A 36 -4.61 -3.72 2.58
C HIS A 36 -5.96 -4.15 1.95
N ALA A 37 -6.66 -5.10 2.60
CA ALA A 37 -7.82 -5.79 2.04
C ALA A 37 -9.19 -5.12 2.31
N HIS A 38 -9.24 -3.81 2.51
CA HIS A 38 -10.51 -3.07 2.47
C HIS A 38 -11.07 -2.96 1.04
N GLY A 39 -12.37 -2.71 0.92
CA GLY A 39 -13.09 -2.82 -0.35
C GLY A 39 -12.81 -1.70 -1.34
N ASP A 40 -12.47 -0.54 -0.82
CA ASP A 40 -12.06 0.68 -1.51
C ASP A 40 -10.58 0.67 -1.96
N HIS A 41 -9.76 -0.22 -1.40
CA HIS A 41 -8.36 -0.44 -1.83
C HIS A 41 -8.19 -1.67 -2.74
N ALA A 42 -9.01 -2.71 -2.55
CA ALA A 42 -8.88 -3.99 -3.21
C ALA A 42 -10.01 -4.25 -4.23
N VAL A 43 -9.73 -3.99 -5.50
CA VAL A 43 -10.66 -4.23 -6.62
C VAL A 43 -10.37 -5.56 -7.33
N LYS A 44 -11.42 -6.38 -7.52
CA LYS A 44 -11.35 -7.66 -8.23
C LYS A 44 -11.03 -7.48 -9.72
N GLY A 45 -10.41 -8.48 -10.32
CA GLY A 45 -10.19 -8.59 -11.77
C GLY A 45 -8.80 -8.20 -12.27
N SER A 46 -7.90 -7.70 -11.42
CA SER A 46 -6.48 -7.52 -11.79
C SER A 46 -5.82 -8.87 -12.09
N ARG A 47 -4.84 -8.89 -13.02
CA ARG A 47 -4.16 -10.13 -13.41
C ARG A 47 -3.28 -10.69 -12.30
N LYS A 48 -2.57 -9.81 -11.58
CA LYS A 48 -1.72 -10.14 -10.45
C LYS A 48 -1.92 -9.14 -9.33
N TYR A 49 -1.87 -9.62 -8.09
CA TYR A 49 -1.86 -8.80 -6.89
C TYR A 49 -0.56 -9.01 -6.11
N LEU A 50 -0.08 -7.96 -5.47
CA LEU A 50 1.00 -7.98 -4.50
C LEU A 50 0.47 -7.38 -3.20
N THR A 51 0.67 -8.04 -2.07
CA THR A 51 0.29 -7.52 -0.75
C THR A 51 1.26 -8.03 0.33
N ALA A 52 1.14 -7.55 1.56
CA ALA A 52 1.96 -8.06 2.65
C ALA A 52 1.62 -9.54 2.91
N GLU A 53 2.62 -10.39 3.14
CA GLU A 53 2.40 -11.84 3.34
C GLU A 53 1.38 -12.11 4.45
N SER A 54 1.42 -11.34 5.54
CA SER A 54 0.47 -11.47 6.65
C SER A 54 -0.99 -11.15 6.27
N GLY A 55 -1.22 -10.36 5.21
CA GLY A 55 -2.54 -10.02 4.68
C GLY A 55 -3.00 -10.89 3.51
N ARG A 56 -2.12 -11.75 2.98
CA ARG A 56 -2.34 -12.47 1.72
C ARG A 56 -3.63 -13.29 1.72
N LEU A 57 -3.92 -14.01 2.81
CA LEU A 57 -5.12 -14.85 2.90
C LEU A 57 -6.41 -14.04 2.99
N ILE A 58 -6.39 -12.86 3.62
CA ILE A 58 -7.55 -11.96 3.69
C ILE A 58 -7.83 -11.42 2.29
N LEU A 59 -6.79 -10.98 1.58
CA LEU A 59 -6.94 -10.53 0.19
C LEU A 59 -7.41 -11.67 -0.71
N GLN A 60 -6.90 -12.90 -0.54
CA GLN A 60 -7.34 -14.09 -1.30
C GLN A 60 -8.82 -14.37 -1.10
N HIS A 61 -9.29 -14.34 0.15
CA HIS A 61 -10.70 -14.53 0.45
C HIS A 61 -11.56 -13.47 -0.27
N ARG A 62 -11.11 -12.22 -0.26
CA ARG A 62 -11.83 -11.11 -0.91
C ARG A 62 -11.83 -11.23 -2.42
N MET A 63 -10.68 -11.51 -3.05
CA MET A 63 -10.51 -11.53 -4.50
C MET A 63 -11.03 -12.82 -5.14
N GLY A 64 -11.18 -13.88 -4.34
CA GLY A 64 -11.64 -15.19 -4.76
C GLY A 64 -10.49 -16.17 -4.97
N PRO A 65 -10.77 -17.49 -4.98
CA PRO A 65 -9.75 -18.54 -4.91
C PRO A 65 -8.85 -18.64 -6.14
N ARG A 66 -9.22 -18.02 -7.26
CA ARG A 66 -8.44 -18.01 -8.51
C ARG A 66 -7.59 -16.75 -8.70
N ALA A 67 -7.67 -15.78 -7.79
CA ALA A 67 -6.85 -14.59 -7.88
C ALA A 67 -5.37 -14.96 -7.67
N GLU A 68 -4.49 -14.48 -8.55
CA GLU A 68 -3.04 -14.66 -8.43
C GLU A 68 -2.49 -13.59 -7.47
N ILE A 69 -2.19 -13.99 -6.23
CA ILE A 69 -1.75 -13.08 -5.18
C ILE A 69 -0.38 -13.51 -4.67
N GLU A 70 0.60 -12.63 -4.84
CA GLU A 70 1.91 -12.73 -4.23
C GLU A 70 1.89 -12.01 -2.88
N GLY A 71 2.29 -12.71 -1.82
CA GLY A 71 2.56 -12.09 -0.54
C GLY A 71 4.05 -11.80 -0.39
N LEU A 72 4.35 -10.59 0.07
CA LEU A 72 5.72 -10.13 0.30
C LEU A 72 5.93 -9.91 1.79
N PRO A 73 6.90 -10.60 2.43
CA PRO A 73 7.34 -10.27 3.78
C PRO A 73 7.73 -8.79 3.89
N PHE A 74 7.40 -8.16 5.03
CA PHE A 74 7.76 -6.78 5.27
C PHE A 74 9.28 -6.55 5.13
N GLY A 75 9.67 -5.44 4.52
CA GLY A 75 11.06 -5.08 4.23
C GLY A 75 11.71 -5.85 3.07
N GLN A 76 11.11 -6.94 2.57
CA GLN A 76 11.60 -7.59 1.36
C GLN A 76 11.36 -6.71 0.14
N THR A 77 12.33 -6.68 -0.78
CA THR A 77 12.25 -5.91 -2.02
C THR A 77 11.95 -6.83 -3.21
N LEU A 78 11.00 -6.41 -4.04
CA LEU A 78 10.69 -6.99 -5.34
C LEU A 78 11.08 -6.00 -6.44
N ASP A 79 11.77 -6.47 -7.49
CA ASP A 79 12.00 -5.66 -8.69
C ASP A 79 10.83 -5.81 -9.66
N LEU A 80 10.21 -4.69 -10.04
CA LEU A 80 9.18 -4.60 -11.05
C LEU A 80 9.69 -3.66 -12.15
N ASN A 81 10.24 -4.24 -13.23
CA ASN A 81 10.74 -3.51 -14.40
C ASN A 81 11.78 -2.42 -14.04
N GLY A 82 12.69 -2.73 -13.11
CA GLY A 82 13.73 -1.83 -12.61
C GLY A 82 13.28 -0.90 -11.48
N VAL A 83 12.00 -0.97 -11.07
CA VAL A 83 11.48 -0.26 -9.89
C VAL A 83 11.49 -1.22 -8.71
N LYS A 84 12.18 -0.85 -7.63
CA LYS A 84 12.17 -1.61 -6.40
C LYS A 84 10.93 -1.28 -5.59
N VAL A 85 10.14 -2.29 -5.25
CA VAL A 85 8.95 -2.18 -4.42
C VAL A 85 9.16 -2.98 -3.14
N SER A 86 8.89 -2.36 -1.99
CA SER A 86 8.88 -3.02 -0.69
C SER A 86 7.66 -2.60 0.12
N LEU A 87 7.17 -3.51 0.97
CA LEU A 87 6.04 -3.26 1.84
C LEU A 87 6.54 -3.07 3.28
N HIS A 88 5.97 -2.11 4.00
CA HIS A 88 6.32 -1.80 5.40
C HIS A 88 5.05 -1.72 6.25
N PRO A 89 5.07 -2.09 7.54
CA PRO A 89 3.89 -2.02 8.40
C PRO A 89 3.22 -0.64 8.43
N ALA A 90 1.89 -0.59 8.29
CA ALA A 90 1.10 0.64 8.42
C ALA A 90 0.37 0.76 9.78
N GLY A 91 0.33 -0.29 10.60
CA GLY A 91 -0.32 -0.24 11.92
C GLY A 91 -1.84 -0.11 11.91
N HIS A 92 -2.50 -0.32 10.77
CA HIS A 92 -3.95 -0.12 10.62
C HIS A 92 -4.76 -1.38 10.91
N ILE A 93 -4.57 -2.44 10.12
CA ILE A 93 -5.19 -3.77 10.29
C ILE A 93 -4.17 -4.89 9.96
N LEU A 94 -4.52 -6.15 10.22
CA LEU A 94 -3.70 -7.30 9.85
C LEU A 94 -3.36 -7.27 8.34
N GLY A 95 -2.07 -7.20 8.03
CA GLY A 95 -1.59 -7.13 6.65
C GLY A 95 -1.58 -5.73 6.03
N SER A 96 -1.97 -4.70 6.77
CA SER A 96 -1.86 -3.31 6.28
C SER A 96 -0.40 -2.89 6.09
N SER A 97 -0.16 -2.24 4.96
CA SER A 97 1.19 -1.89 4.53
C SER A 97 1.27 -0.54 3.83
N GLN A 98 2.35 0.16 4.11
CA GLN A 98 2.87 1.24 3.29
C GLN A 98 3.60 0.63 2.10
N VAL A 99 3.44 1.23 0.91
CA VAL A 99 4.12 0.82 -0.32
C VAL A 99 5.28 1.77 -0.58
N ARG A 100 6.50 1.28 -0.40
CA ARG A 100 7.72 2.00 -0.77
C ARG A 100 8.09 1.68 -2.21
N VAL A 101 8.27 2.71 -3.02
CA VAL A 101 8.61 2.65 -4.43
C VAL A 101 9.91 3.41 -4.65
N GLU A 102 10.95 2.71 -5.08
CA GLU A 102 12.28 3.28 -5.37
C GLU A 102 12.63 3.08 -6.83
N TYR A 103 13.00 4.18 -7.50
CA TYR A 103 13.57 4.14 -8.84
C TYR A 103 14.66 5.18 -8.96
N ARG A 104 15.87 4.73 -9.33
CA ARG A 104 17.09 5.54 -9.28
C ARG A 104 17.26 6.13 -7.88
N ASP A 105 17.56 7.42 -7.76
CA ASP A 105 17.79 8.08 -6.47
C ASP A 105 16.49 8.65 -5.83
N GLU A 106 15.31 8.22 -6.30
CA GLU A 106 14.03 8.75 -5.83
C GLU A 106 13.21 7.67 -5.13
N VAL A 107 12.61 8.03 -4.00
CA VAL A 107 11.86 7.12 -3.12
C VAL A 107 10.54 7.77 -2.77
N TRP A 108 9.45 7.11 -3.15
CA TRP A 108 8.09 7.50 -2.82
C TRP A 108 7.50 6.47 -1.88
N VAL A 109 6.70 6.91 -0.92
CA VAL A 109 5.95 6.02 -0.03
C VAL A 109 4.49 6.39 -0.10
N VAL A 110 3.64 5.40 -0.41
CA VAL A 110 2.18 5.51 -0.29
C VAL A 110 1.82 4.89 1.05
N SER A 111 1.18 5.66 1.93
CA SER A 111 0.90 5.20 3.30
C SER A 111 -0.09 4.04 3.34
N GLY A 112 -1.03 4.00 2.39
CA GLY A 112 -2.31 3.31 2.60
C GLY A 112 -3.02 3.92 3.81
N ASP A 113 -3.90 3.13 4.42
CA ASP A 113 -4.47 3.51 5.70
C ASP A 113 -3.50 3.14 6.82
N TYR A 114 -3.27 4.07 7.74
CA TYR A 114 -2.28 3.89 8.80
C TYR A 114 -2.73 4.47 10.13
N LYS A 115 -2.21 3.88 11.20
CA LYS A 115 -2.33 4.38 12.57
C LYS A 115 -0.98 4.24 13.26
N VAL A 116 -0.49 5.33 13.83
CA VAL A 116 0.81 5.35 14.52
C VAL A 116 0.74 4.77 15.94
N ALA A 117 -0.44 4.77 16.55
CA ALA A 117 -0.66 4.13 17.84
C ALA A 117 -0.60 2.59 17.69
N PRO A 118 0.03 1.87 18.64
CA PRO A 118 0.09 0.41 18.60
C PRO A 118 -1.31 -0.22 18.57
N ASP A 119 -1.42 -1.34 17.85
CA ASP A 119 -2.61 -2.16 17.81
C ASP A 119 -2.22 -3.63 18.00
N ALA A 120 -2.88 -4.34 18.92
CA ALA A 120 -2.55 -5.73 19.22
C ALA A 120 -2.84 -6.70 18.05
N THR A 121 -3.62 -6.27 17.07
CA THR A 121 -4.06 -7.10 15.94
C THR A 121 -3.13 -7.07 14.72
N CYS A 122 -2.13 -6.19 14.70
CA CYS A 122 -1.25 -6.03 13.54
C CYS A 122 0.17 -5.57 13.92
N ALA A 123 1.07 -5.55 12.93
CA ALA A 123 2.41 -5.00 13.11
C ALA A 123 2.33 -3.48 13.28
N ALA A 124 3.06 -2.94 14.26
CA ALA A 124 3.10 -1.51 14.54
C ALA A 124 3.64 -0.70 13.34
N PHE A 125 3.14 0.52 13.15
CA PHE A 125 3.59 1.42 12.10
C PHE A 125 5.11 1.61 12.09
N GLU A 126 5.71 1.51 10.91
CA GLU A 126 7.15 1.71 10.70
C GLU A 126 7.41 3.03 9.94
N PRO A 127 8.11 4.01 10.49
CA PRO A 127 8.49 5.20 9.74
C PRO A 127 9.43 4.86 8.57
N VAL A 128 9.03 5.16 7.34
CA VAL A 128 9.83 4.89 6.13
C VAL A 128 10.41 6.20 5.57
N LYS A 129 11.74 6.27 5.47
CA LYS A 129 12.42 7.43 4.86
C LYS A 129 12.12 7.51 3.37
N CYS A 130 11.64 8.66 2.91
CA CYS A 130 11.28 8.91 1.52
C CYS A 130 11.50 10.38 1.11
N HIS A 131 11.46 10.62 -0.19
CA HIS A 131 11.49 11.97 -0.78
C HIS A 131 10.07 12.54 -0.90
N THR A 132 9.11 11.67 -1.23
CA THR A 132 7.68 12.01 -1.34
C THR A 132 6.87 11.03 -0.52
N PHE A 133 6.00 11.55 0.35
CA PHE A 133 5.06 10.77 1.15
C PHE A 133 3.63 11.08 0.69
N ILE A 134 2.95 10.09 0.10
CA ILE A 134 1.53 10.16 -0.24
C ILE A 134 0.76 9.60 0.94
N THR A 135 0.17 10.48 1.73
CA THR A 135 -0.53 10.12 2.98
C THR A 135 -2.04 10.08 2.78
N GLU A 136 -2.68 9.13 3.43
CA GLU A 136 -4.09 9.25 3.80
C GLU A 136 -4.26 10.44 4.75
N SER A 137 -5.38 11.16 4.65
CA SER A 137 -5.66 12.37 5.41
C SER A 137 -7.04 12.36 6.08
N THR A 138 -7.59 11.17 6.35
CA THR A 138 -8.95 10.98 6.89
C THR A 138 -9.22 11.81 8.14
N PHE A 139 -8.19 12.00 8.98
CA PHE A 139 -8.27 12.77 10.22
C PHE A 139 -7.30 13.95 10.29
N ALA A 140 -6.89 14.51 9.14
CA ALA A 140 -5.94 15.62 9.10
C ALA A 140 -6.48 16.97 9.58
N HIS A 141 -7.75 17.02 10.03
CA HIS A 141 -8.34 18.23 10.62
C HIS A 141 -8.16 18.24 12.15
N PRO A 142 -7.75 19.35 12.77
CA PRO A 142 -7.50 19.45 14.22
C PRO A 142 -8.75 19.34 15.10
N TYR A 143 -9.91 18.99 14.54
CA TYR A 143 -11.13 18.71 15.31
C TYR A 143 -11.13 17.27 15.83
N TYR A 144 -10.38 16.40 15.16
CA TYR A 144 -10.35 14.98 15.43
C TYR A 144 -9.42 14.65 16.60
N HIS A 145 -10.03 14.34 17.75
CA HIS A 145 -9.36 13.91 18.97
C HIS A 145 -10.11 12.73 19.58
N TRP A 146 -9.38 11.71 20.01
CA TRP A 146 -9.91 10.52 20.66
C TRP A 146 -9.14 10.22 21.94
N GLU A 147 -9.81 9.54 22.87
CA GLU A 147 -9.14 8.92 24.00
C GLU A 147 -8.18 7.82 23.51
N PRO A 148 -7.05 7.60 24.19
CA PRO A 148 -6.16 6.49 23.88
C PRO A 148 -6.90 5.14 23.92
N GLN A 149 -6.58 4.23 22.99
CA GLN A 149 -7.21 2.91 22.89
C GLN A 149 -7.06 2.06 24.17
N ALA A 150 -6.06 2.34 25.02
CA ALA A 150 -5.88 1.66 26.31
C ALA A 150 -6.88 2.11 27.39
N GLU A 151 -7.62 3.19 27.15
CA GLU A 151 -8.57 3.80 28.08
C GLU A 151 -10.04 3.47 27.72
N THR A 152 -10.27 2.74 26.62
CA THR A 152 -11.59 2.32 26.10
C THR A 152 -11.75 0.81 26.12
#